data_AF-A0A1S3DUT9-F1
#
_entry.id   AF-A0A1S3DUT9-F1
#
_cell.length_a   1.000
_cell.length_b   1.000
_cell.length_c   1.000
_cell.angle_alpha   90.00
_cell.angle_beta   90.00
_cell.angle_gamma   90.00
#
_symmetry.space_group_name_H-M   'P 1'
#
loop_
_entity.id
_entity.type
_entity.pdbx_description
1 polymer ?
#
loop_
_entity_poly.entity_id
_entity_poly.type
_entity_poly.pdbx_seq_one_letter_code
_entity_poly.pdbx_strand_id
1 'polypeptide(L)'
;MNLPQISILSLVQDLNTLQASDSFEAWRLKESHDLSDLVQRRLEYLQNPSDCRTAKKLVCTLNKGCGYGCQLHHVVYCFIVAYATQRTLILKSKGWRYARGGWEEVFEPVSKTCTSPEGASTSSWPGHDETQVIKLPVIDSISPRPAYLPLSIPKDLEPRLSRLHGDPIVWWIGQILKYLFKPQPKTRDFLSKYGEKINFQKPIVGSGINNLVVDSHSVLKRRHFVFRDKHSCSTRNSFDIS
;
A
#
# COMPACT_ATOMS: atom_id res chain seq x y z
N MET A 1 27.79 -42.63 15.14
CA MET A 1 27.41 -41.35 15.79
C MET A 1 26.36 -40.69 14.92
N ASN A 2 25.09 -40.73 15.34
CA ASN A 2 23.99 -40.08 14.62
C ASN A 2 23.94 -38.62 15.07
N LEU A 3 24.19 -37.68 14.15
CA LEU A 3 23.87 -36.28 14.39
C LEU A 3 22.35 -36.16 14.59
N PRO A 4 21.85 -35.47 15.62
CA PRO A 4 20.44 -35.24 15.75
C PRO A 4 20.01 -34.36 14.58
N GLN A 5 19.07 -34.87 13.80
CA GLN A 5 18.43 -34.15 12.71
C GLN A 5 17.53 -33.10 13.37
N ILE A 6 18.10 -31.96 13.74
CA ILE A 6 17.34 -30.81 14.23
C ILE A 6 16.35 -30.47 13.12
N SER A 7 15.08 -30.73 13.35
CA SER A 7 14.05 -30.42 12.37
C SER A 7 13.99 -28.90 12.21
N ILE A 8 13.93 -28.38 11.00
CA ILE A 8 13.77 -26.93 10.76
C ILE A 8 12.52 -26.41 11.51
N LEU A 9 11.50 -27.25 11.64
CA LEU A 9 10.28 -26.92 12.37
C LEU A 9 10.50 -26.72 13.88
N SER A 10 11.37 -27.53 14.51
CA SER A 10 11.73 -27.34 15.93
C SER A 10 12.48 -26.03 16.13
N LEU A 11 13.40 -25.68 15.22
CA LEU A 11 14.08 -24.38 15.28
C LEU A 11 13.11 -23.20 15.12
N VAL A 12 12.14 -23.30 14.21
CA VAL A 12 11.09 -22.28 14.06
C VAL A 12 10.24 -22.18 15.32
N GLN A 13 9.93 -23.31 15.96
CA GLN A 13 9.20 -23.32 17.21
C GLN A 13 9.99 -22.68 18.35
N ASP A 14 11.29 -22.98 18.47
CA ASP A 14 12.18 -22.36 19.44
C ASP A 14 12.30 -20.84 19.21
N LEU A 15 12.42 -20.40 17.96
CA LEU A 15 12.41 -18.99 17.58
C LEU A 15 11.09 -18.30 17.97
N ASN A 16 9.95 -18.96 17.76
CA ASN A 16 8.65 -18.45 18.17
C ASN A 16 8.52 -18.36 19.70
N THR A 17 9.07 -19.33 20.43
CA THR A 17 9.09 -19.31 21.90
C THR A 17 9.96 -18.17 22.43
N LEU A 18 11.16 -17.98 21.87
CA LEU A 18 12.04 -16.85 22.20
C LEU A 18 11.36 -15.50 21.90
N GLN A 19 10.64 -15.43 20.78
CA GLN A 19 9.90 -14.25 20.39
C GLN A 19 8.79 -13.87 21.40
N ALA A 20 8.21 -14.86 22.09
CA ALA A 20 7.15 -14.69 23.08
C ALA A 20 7.66 -14.50 24.52
N SER A 21 8.81 -15.07 24.89
CA SER A 21 9.33 -15.04 26.28
C SER A 21 9.81 -13.66 26.73
N ASP A 22 10.28 -12.83 25.81
CA ASP A 22 11.11 -11.67 26.15
C ASP A 22 10.32 -10.35 26.22
N SER A 23 8.99 -10.39 26.33
CA SER A 23 8.07 -9.23 26.34
C SER A 23 8.11 -8.32 25.09
N PHE A 24 8.96 -8.63 24.11
CA PHE A 24 9.05 -7.92 22.83
C PHE A 24 7.76 -8.01 22.00
N GLU A 25 6.88 -8.98 22.24
CA GLU A 25 5.60 -9.07 21.53
C GLU A 25 4.69 -7.89 21.85
N ALA A 26 4.54 -7.54 23.14
CA ALA A 26 3.79 -6.38 23.55
C ALA A 26 4.38 -5.09 22.98
N TRP A 27 5.73 -4.97 22.98
CA TRP A 27 6.42 -3.83 22.38
C TRP A 27 6.18 -3.77 20.86
N ARG A 28 6.33 -4.87 20.12
CA ARG A 28 6.11 -4.93 18.66
C ARG A 28 4.67 -4.56 18.30
N LEU A 29 3.70 -5.08 19.05
CA LEU A 29 2.29 -4.76 18.82
C LEU A 29 2.04 -3.27 19.03
N LYS A 30 2.51 -2.73 20.18
CA LYS A 30 2.38 -1.30 20.49
C LYS A 30 3.06 -0.41 19.44
N GLU A 31 4.31 -0.71 19.08
CA GLU A 31 5.06 0.08 18.09
C GLU A 31 4.42 0.00 16.70
N SER A 32 3.88 -1.16 16.32
CA SER A 32 3.11 -1.31 15.07
C SER A 32 1.85 -0.46 15.06
N HIS A 33 1.12 -0.41 16.18
CA HIS A 33 -0.04 0.47 16.34
C HIS A 33 0.36 1.94 16.29
N ASP A 34 1.34 2.36 17.10
CA ASP A 34 1.80 3.74 17.19
C ASP A 34 2.30 4.28 15.84
N LEU A 35 3.07 3.48 15.09
CA LEU A 35 3.54 3.85 13.75
C LEU A 35 2.40 3.89 12.73
N SER A 36 1.46 2.95 12.79
CA SER A 36 0.29 2.99 11.90
C SER A 36 -0.53 4.24 12.16
N ASP A 37 -0.83 4.55 13.42
CA ASP A 37 -1.61 5.72 13.81
C ASP A 37 -0.91 7.04 13.47
N LEU A 38 0.43 7.09 13.60
CA LEU A 38 1.22 8.22 13.12
C LEU A 38 1.05 8.43 11.60
N VAL A 39 1.25 7.38 10.81
CA VAL A 39 1.15 7.48 9.34
C VAL A 39 -0.26 7.81 8.90
N GLN A 40 -1.28 7.14 9.46
CA GLN A 40 -2.68 7.42 9.11
C GLN A 40 -3.07 8.87 9.43
N ARG A 41 -2.60 9.44 10.55
CA ARG A 41 -2.80 10.86 10.86
C ARG A 41 -2.11 11.78 9.85
N ARG A 42 -0.88 11.48 9.44
CA ARG A 42 -0.17 12.26 8.41
C ARG A 42 -0.91 12.22 7.06
N LEU A 43 -1.41 11.04 6.66
CA LEU A 43 -2.18 10.88 5.42
C LEU A 43 -3.52 11.62 5.49
N GLU A 44 -4.24 11.52 6.61
CA GLU A 44 -5.50 12.26 6.81
C GLU A 44 -5.26 13.77 6.78
N TYR A 45 -4.19 14.27 7.43
CA TYR A 45 -3.82 15.68 7.39
C TYR A 45 -3.52 16.15 5.96
N LEU A 46 -2.66 15.42 5.24
CA LEU A 46 -2.30 15.75 3.86
C LEU A 46 -3.51 15.76 2.92
N GLN A 47 -4.42 14.79 3.10
CA GLN A 47 -5.56 14.63 2.22
C GLN A 47 -6.68 15.62 2.50
N ASN A 48 -6.75 16.21 3.69
CA ASN A 48 -7.88 17.05 4.10
C ASN A 48 -7.43 18.48 4.44
N PRO A 49 -6.97 19.26 3.45
CA PRO A 49 -6.63 20.67 3.67
C PRO A 49 -7.86 21.47 4.10
N SER A 50 -7.65 22.56 4.83
CA SER A 50 -8.71 23.47 5.27
C SER A 50 -9.35 24.24 4.11
N ASP A 51 -8.56 24.64 3.11
CA ASP A 51 -9.04 25.27 1.88
C ASP A 51 -8.55 24.49 0.64
N CYS A 52 -9.47 23.74 0.02
CA CYS A 52 -9.17 22.99 -1.20
C CYS A 52 -8.83 23.88 -2.40
N ARG A 53 -9.28 25.14 -2.42
CA ARG A 53 -9.03 26.05 -3.55
C ARG A 53 -7.58 26.48 -3.63
N THR A 54 -6.88 26.54 -2.50
CA THR A 54 -5.48 27.00 -2.39
C THR A 54 -4.48 25.87 -2.16
N ALA A 55 -4.95 24.67 -1.76
CA ALA A 55 -4.11 23.50 -1.57
C ALA A 55 -3.30 23.14 -2.84
N LYS A 56 -2.04 22.70 -2.65
CA LYS A 56 -1.26 22.06 -3.70
C LYS A 56 -1.78 20.65 -3.93
N LYS A 57 -1.97 20.28 -5.20
CA LYS A 57 -2.65 19.05 -5.61
C LYS A 57 -1.79 18.22 -6.53
N LEU A 58 -1.97 16.91 -6.45
CA LEU A 58 -1.45 15.94 -7.40
C LEU A 58 -2.61 15.13 -7.97
N VAL A 59 -2.78 15.18 -9.29
CA VAL A 59 -3.88 14.50 -9.98
C VAL A 59 -3.39 13.15 -10.52
N CYS A 60 -4.09 12.08 -10.15
CA CYS A 60 -3.85 10.72 -10.59
C CYS A 60 -5.08 10.17 -11.33
N THR A 61 -4.89 9.48 -12.46
CA THR A 61 -5.99 8.91 -13.25
C THR A 61 -6.01 7.39 -13.12
N LEU A 62 -7.06 6.84 -12.55
CA LEU A 62 -7.16 5.41 -12.21
C LEU A 62 -7.13 4.47 -13.43
N ASN A 63 -7.61 4.94 -14.58
CA ASN A 63 -7.90 4.13 -15.76
C ASN A 63 -6.66 3.72 -16.59
N LYS A 64 -5.58 3.28 -15.92
CA LYS A 64 -4.44 2.63 -16.58
C LYS A 64 -4.89 1.35 -17.29
N GLY A 65 -4.35 1.09 -18.48
CA GLY A 65 -4.70 -0.06 -19.33
C GLY A 65 -4.19 -1.41 -18.81
N CYS A 66 -4.61 -1.84 -17.61
CA CYS A 66 -4.21 -3.12 -17.00
C CYS A 66 -5.27 -3.62 -16.00
N GLY A 67 -5.03 -4.76 -15.34
CA GLY A 67 -5.95 -5.34 -14.35
C GLY A 67 -6.03 -4.54 -13.04
N TYR A 68 -6.99 -4.90 -12.18
CA TYR A 68 -7.29 -4.24 -10.89
C TYR A 68 -6.04 -4.03 -10.02
N GLY A 69 -5.26 -5.08 -9.78
CA GLY A 69 -4.05 -4.98 -8.94
C GLY A 69 -3.00 -4.02 -9.50
N CYS A 70 -2.84 -3.96 -10.82
CA CYS A 70 -1.95 -3.01 -11.47
C CYS A 70 -2.46 -1.56 -11.37
N GLN A 71 -3.78 -1.34 -11.51
CA GLN A 71 -4.39 -0.02 -11.30
C GLN A 71 -4.28 0.44 -9.85
N LEU A 72 -4.42 -0.48 -8.89
CA LEU A 72 -4.22 -0.19 -7.47
C LEU A 72 -2.78 0.21 -7.17
N HIS A 73 -1.79 -0.54 -7.69
CA HIS A 73 -0.38 -0.14 -7.56
C HIS A 73 -0.10 1.22 -8.19
N HIS A 74 -0.79 1.58 -9.28
CA HIS A 74 -0.71 2.93 -9.84
C HIS A 74 -1.23 3.99 -8.86
N VAL A 75 -2.36 3.77 -8.18
CA VAL A 75 -2.88 4.71 -7.17
C VAL A 75 -1.93 4.84 -5.98
N VAL A 76 -1.38 3.72 -5.50
CA VAL A 76 -0.38 3.72 -4.41
C VAL A 76 0.84 4.53 -4.82
N TYR A 77 1.38 4.31 -6.02
CA TYR A 77 2.48 5.10 -6.56
C TYR A 77 2.15 6.60 -6.57
N CYS A 78 0.98 6.99 -7.09
CA CYS A 78 0.55 8.38 -7.08
C CYS A 78 0.49 8.97 -5.67
N PHE A 79 0.03 8.18 -4.69
CA PHE A 79 -0.07 8.63 -3.31
C PHE A 79 1.31 8.78 -2.65
N ILE A 80 2.26 7.89 -2.94
CA ILE A 80 3.64 8.05 -2.46
C ILE A 80 4.23 9.38 -2.99
N VAL A 81 4.05 9.66 -4.28
CA VAL A 81 4.50 10.92 -4.88
C VAL A 81 3.81 12.13 -4.26
N ALA A 82 2.49 12.05 -4.06
CA ALA A 82 1.69 13.10 -3.44
C ALA A 82 2.17 13.38 -2.01
N TYR A 83 2.43 12.32 -1.23
CA TYR A 83 2.95 12.40 0.12
C TYR A 83 4.33 13.07 0.17
N ALA A 84 5.26 12.62 -0.66
CA ALA A 84 6.62 13.15 -0.68
C ALA A 84 6.69 14.61 -1.18
N THR A 85 5.72 15.04 -2.00
CA THR A 85 5.65 16.42 -2.52
C THR A 85 4.69 17.32 -1.74
N GLN A 86 4.14 16.84 -0.62
CA GLN A 86 3.18 17.57 0.21
C GLN A 86 1.97 18.08 -0.58
N ARG A 87 1.47 17.25 -1.50
CA ARG A 87 0.31 17.55 -2.35
C ARG A 87 -0.86 16.65 -1.98
N THR A 88 -2.05 17.21 -1.90
CA THR A 88 -3.28 16.44 -1.75
C THR A 88 -3.51 15.62 -3.03
N LEU A 89 -3.66 14.30 -2.89
CA LEU A 89 -3.98 13.40 -3.99
C LEU A 89 -5.44 13.58 -4.41
N ILE A 90 -5.63 13.92 -5.69
CA ILE A 90 -6.92 13.96 -6.36
C ILE A 90 -7.02 12.76 -7.29
N LEU A 91 -7.92 11.82 -6.98
CA LEU A 91 -8.11 10.61 -7.76
C LEU A 91 -9.23 10.78 -8.80
N LYS A 92 -8.88 10.75 -10.08
CA LYS A 92 -9.85 10.70 -11.17
C LYS A 92 -10.22 9.25 -11.48
N SER A 93 -11.41 8.86 -11.04
CA SER A 93 -11.90 7.47 -11.08
C SER A 93 -13.13 7.25 -11.97
N LYS A 94 -13.80 8.31 -12.46
CA LYS A 94 -14.99 8.15 -13.33
C LYS A 94 -14.68 7.32 -14.58
N GLY A 95 -15.64 6.47 -14.98
CA GLY A 95 -15.47 5.56 -16.12
C GLY A 95 -14.59 4.35 -15.83
N TRP A 96 -14.35 4.03 -14.56
CA TRP A 96 -13.53 2.89 -14.18
C TRP A 96 -14.16 1.56 -14.58
N ARG A 97 -13.34 0.68 -15.18
CA ARG A 97 -13.81 -0.58 -15.77
C ARG A 97 -14.43 -1.56 -14.77
N TYR A 98 -14.06 -1.45 -13.50
CA TYR A 98 -14.58 -2.30 -12.43
C TYR A 98 -15.81 -1.71 -11.74
N ALA A 99 -16.00 -0.38 -11.80
CA ALA A 99 -17.14 0.33 -11.26
C ALA A 99 -17.31 1.66 -12.00
N ARG A 100 -18.33 1.77 -12.88
CA ARG A 100 -18.42 2.86 -13.87
C ARG A 100 -18.55 4.25 -13.23
N GLY A 101 -19.25 4.36 -12.10
CA GLY A 101 -19.37 5.61 -11.33
C GLY A 101 -18.11 6.00 -10.58
N GLY A 102 -17.12 5.11 -10.49
CA GLY A 102 -15.78 5.41 -9.98
C GLY A 102 -15.44 4.70 -8.69
N TRP A 103 -14.35 5.16 -8.08
CA TRP A 103 -13.76 4.61 -6.85
C TRP A 103 -14.77 4.61 -5.70
N GLU A 104 -15.55 5.68 -5.63
CA GLU A 104 -16.52 5.99 -4.58
C GLU A 104 -17.72 5.02 -4.58
N GLU A 105 -17.90 4.21 -5.63
CA GLU A 105 -18.89 3.13 -5.61
C GLU A 105 -18.50 2.00 -4.66
N VAL A 106 -17.21 1.82 -4.34
CA VAL A 106 -16.72 0.68 -3.54
C VAL A 106 -16.05 1.15 -2.26
N PHE A 107 -15.26 2.20 -2.35
CA PHE A 107 -14.45 2.76 -1.26
C PHE A 107 -14.87 4.21 -0.96
N GLU A 108 -14.50 4.71 0.22
CA GLU A 108 -14.66 6.13 0.54
C GLU A 108 -13.78 7.00 -0.37
N PRO A 109 -14.15 8.28 -0.58
CA PRO A 109 -13.30 9.21 -1.30
C PRO A 109 -11.95 9.38 -0.58
N VAL A 110 -10.89 9.55 -1.36
CA VAL A 110 -9.51 9.67 -0.83
C VAL A 110 -9.35 10.92 0.07
N SER A 111 -10.18 11.94 -0.15
CA SER A 111 -10.28 13.14 0.68
C SER A 111 -11.74 13.44 1.00
N LYS A 112 -12.00 13.92 2.21
CA LYS A 112 -13.32 14.41 2.65
C LYS A 112 -13.52 15.88 2.31
N THR A 113 -12.45 16.68 2.29
CA THR A 113 -12.53 18.14 2.11
C THR A 113 -12.04 18.64 0.75
N CYS A 114 -11.32 17.81 -0.02
CA CYS A 114 -10.71 18.24 -1.26
C CYS A 114 -10.67 17.14 -2.34
N THR A 115 -11.70 17.13 -3.19
CA THR A 115 -11.84 16.19 -4.30
C THR A 115 -11.76 16.86 -5.68
N SER A 116 -11.69 18.19 -5.70
CA SER A 116 -11.71 18.99 -6.93
C SER A 116 -10.31 19.13 -7.54
N PRO A 117 -10.11 18.85 -8.84
CA PRO A 117 -8.82 18.97 -9.51
C PRO A 117 -8.46 20.41 -9.91
N GLU A 118 -9.34 21.39 -9.71
CA GLU A 118 -9.15 22.77 -10.14
C GLU A 118 -8.07 23.49 -9.34
N GLY A 119 -7.38 24.44 -9.96
CA GLY A 119 -6.40 25.31 -9.32
C GLY A 119 -5.94 26.42 -10.27
N ALA A 120 -5.28 27.44 -9.72
CA ALA A 120 -4.82 28.62 -10.44
C ALA A 120 -3.77 28.29 -11.52
N SER A 121 -2.93 27.30 -11.28
CA SER A 121 -1.91 26.83 -12.23
C SER A 121 -1.90 25.31 -12.31
N THR A 122 -1.72 24.78 -13.52
CA THR A 122 -1.70 23.34 -13.79
C THR A 122 -0.56 22.99 -14.74
N SER A 123 0.22 21.96 -14.41
CA SER A 123 1.24 21.40 -15.29
C SER A 123 1.23 19.87 -15.26
N SER A 124 1.91 19.26 -16.24
CA SER A 124 2.33 17.86 -16.12
C SER A 124 3.56 17.76 -15.22
N TRP A 125 3.81 16.57 -14.67
CA TRP A 125 5.06 16.23 -13.97
C TRP A 125 6.29 16.55 -14.85
N PRO A 126 7.42 17.05 -14.28
CA PRO A 126 7.64 17.35 -12.86
C PRO A 126 7.01 18.64 -12.37
N GLY A 127 6.57 19.51 -13.28
CA GLY A 127 6.09 20.85 -12.95
C GLY A 127 7.16 21.71 -12.27
N HIS A 128 6.72 22.85 -11.74
CA HIS A 128 7.53 23.69 -10.85
C HIS A 128 6.94 23.65 -9.43
N ASP A 129 7.74 23.95 -8.42
CA ASP A 129 7.31 23.92 -7.02
C ASP A 129 6.11 24.83 -6.72
N GLU A 130 6.04 25.97 -7.43
CA GLU A 130 4.93 26.94 -7.36
C GLU A 130 3.67 26.51 -8.13
N THR A 131 3.77 25.46 -8.95
CA THR A 131 2.59 24.96 -9.67
C THR A 131 1.62 24.36 -8.66
N GLN A 132 0.37 24.82 -8.67
CA GLN A 132 -0.62 24.36 -7.70
C GLN A 132 -1.06 22.93 -8.00
N VAL A 133 -1.37 22.61 -9.26
CA VAL A 133 -1.87 21.29 -9.65
C VAL A 133 -0.88 20.59 -10.58
N ILE A 134 -0.37 19.44 -10.17
CA ILE A 134 0.52 18.60 -10.99
C ILE A 134 -0.23 17.35 -11.44
N LYS A 135 -0.26 17.10 -12.74
CA LYS A 135 -0.78 15.85 -13.33
C LYS A 135 0.34 14.83 -13.40
N LEU A 136 0.19 13.73 -12.66
CA LEU A 136 1.19 12.68 -12.62
C LEU A 136 0.91 11.61 -13.70
N PRO A 137 1.88 11.30 -14.58
CA PRO A 137 1.72 10.23 -15.54
C PRO A 137 1.82 8.85 -14.87
N VAL A 138 1.53 7.80 -15.64
CA VAL A 138 1.82 6.43 -15.22
C VAL A 138 3.33 6.26 -15.01
N ILE A 139 3.70 5.37 -14.09
CA ILE A 139 5.11 5.11 -13.75
C ILE A 139 5.96 4.69 -14.97
N ASP A 140 5.35 4.12 -16.00
CA ASP A 140 6.03 3.65 -17.21
C ASP A 140 6.55 4.83 -18.07
N SER A 141 5.93 6.00 -17.97
CA SER A 141 6.25 7.20 -18.76
C SER A 141 6.70 8.40 -17.93
N ILE A 142 6.96 8.21 -16.63
CA ILE A 142 7.41 9.30 -15.75
C ILE A 142 8.85 9.71 -16.06
N SER A 143 9.06 11.00 -16.30
CA SER A 143 10.37 11.62 -16.47
C SER A 143 10.34 13.07 -15.95
N PRO A 144 11.33 13.51 -15.15
CA PRO A 144 12.37 12.70 -14.51
C PRO A 144 11.76 11.74 -13.48
N ARG A 145 12.45 10.63 -13.19
CA ARG A 145 12.00 9.71 -12.14
C ARG A 145 12.25 10.34 -10.77
N PRO A 146 11.21 10.52 -9.93
CA PRO A 146 11.41 11.05 -8.60
C PRO A 146 12.17 10.06 -7.72
N ALA A 147 12.83 10.60 -6.71
CA ALA A 147 13.66 9.81 -5.82
C ALA A 147 12.79 8.86 -4.97
N TYR A 148 11.69 9.35 -4.42
CA TYR A 148 10.76 8.63 -3.53
C TYR A 148 9.90 7.52 -4.20
N LEU A 149 10.31 6.96 -5.33
CA LEU A 149 9.69 5.74 -5.86
C LEU A 149 10.05 4.54 -4.97
N PRO A 150 9.17 3.52 -4.86
CA PRO A 150 9.55 2.23 -4.28
C PRO A 150 10.87 1.73 -4.89
N LEU A 151 11.79 1.15 -4.10
CA LEU A 151 11.60 0.60 -2.75
C LEU A 151 11.84 1.57 -1.57
N SER A 152 11.74 2.87 -1.79
CA SER A 152 12.02 3.83 -0.73
C SER A 152 10.88 4.08 0.27
N ILE A 153 11.27 4.44 1.49
CA ILE A 153 10.39 4.80 2.60
C ILE A 153 10.80 6.14 3.22
N PRO A 154 9.91 6.82 3.97
CA PRO A 154 10.25 8.06 4.68
C PRO A 154 11.42 7.84 5.65
N LYS A 155 12.47 8.68 5.54
CA LYS A 155 13.71 8.53 6.31
C LYS A 155 13.49 8.62 7.82
N ASP A 156 12.54 9.42 8.27
CA ASP A 156 12.19 9.55 9.69
C ASP A 156 11.56 8.28 10.28
N LEU A 157 10.95 7.45 9.44
CA LEU A 157 10.35 6.17 9.84
C LEU A 157 11.32 4.99 9.69
N GLU A 158 12.34 5.09 8.84
CA GLU A 158 13.26 4.00 8.50
C GLU A 158 13.87 3.32 9.74
N PRO A 159 14.44 4.02 10.73
CA PRO A 159 15.09 3.35 11.86
C PRO A 159 14.10 2.58 12.74
N ARG A 160 12.85 3.06 12.83
CA ARG A 160 11.79 2.41 13.61
C ARG A 160 11.24 1.19 12.85
N LEU A 161 11.01 1.34 11.55
CA LEU A 161 10.48 0.26 10.71
C LEU A 161 11.49 -0.87 10.52
N SER A 162 12.77 -0.57 10.35
CA SER A 162 13.82 -1.59 10.24
C SER A 162 13.99 -2.43 11.51
N ARG A 163 13.63 -1.90 12.68
CA ARG A 163 13.55 -2.68 13.93
C ARG A 163 12.26 -3.48 14.07
N LEU A 164 11.15 -2.96 13.53
CA LEU A 164 9.83 -3.54 13.72
C LEU A 164 9.50 -4.64 12.69
N HIS A 165 9.84 -4.43 11.42
CA HIS A 165 9.29 -5.20 10.31
C HIS A 165 10.40 -5.79 9.42
N GLY A 166 10.28 -7.07 9.06
CA GLY A 166 11.25 -7.75 8.20
C GLY A 166 11.37 -7.16 6.79
N ASP A 167 10.30 -6.50 6.33
CA ASP A 167 10.25 -5.78 5.04
C ASP A 167 9.59 -4.39 5.20
N PRO A 168 10.34 -3.33 5.52
CA PRO A 168 9.79 -2.00 5.77
C PRO A 168 9.01 -1.38 4.62
N ILE A 169 9.36 -1.66 3.37
CA ILE A 169 8.67 -1.08 2.20
C ILE A 169 7.28 -1.69 2.04
N VAL A 170 7.13 -2.99 2.30
CA VAL A 170 5.81 -3.64 2.31
C VAL A 170 4.92 -3.05 3.40
N TRP A 171 5.47 -2.78 4.59
CA TRP A 171 4.71 -2.11 5.66
C TRP A 171 4.27 -0.70 5.24
N TRP A 172 5.16 0.08 4.62
CA TRP A 172 4.86 1.43 4.15
C TRP A 172 3.74 1.45 3.09
N ILE A 173 3.84 0.58 2.08
CA ILE A 173 2.77 0.40 1.07
C ILE A 173 1.47 -0.06 1.74
N GLY A 174 1.56 -0.93 2.75
CA GLY A 174 0.42 -1.39 3.54
C GLY A 174 -0.33 -0.25 4.22
N GLN A 175 0.35 0.79 4.72
CA GLN A 175 -0.31 1.95 5.31
C GLN A 175 -1.08 2.79 4.28
N ILE A 176 -0.53 2.94 3.08
CA ILE A 176 -1.19 3.65 1.98
C ILE A 176 -2.44 2.88 1.54
N LEU A 177 -2.32 1.56 1.38
CA LEU A 177 -3.45 0.69 1.07
C LEU A 177 -4.51 0.71 2.18
N LYS A 178 -4.11 0.72 3.46
CA LYS A 178 -5.03 0.85 4.60
C LYS A 178 -5.84 2.15 4.51
N TYR A 179 -5.21 3.27 4.14
CA TYR A 179 -5.90 4.53 3.96
C TYR A 179 -6.83 4.53 2.75
N LEU A 180 -6.40 3.95 1.62
CA LEU A 180 -7.21 3.87 0.40
C LEU A 180 -8.42 2.94 0.57
N PHE A 181 -8.23 1.78 1.19
CA PHE A 181 -9.25 0.74 1.35
C PHE A 181 -10.18 0.96 2.54
N LYS A 182 -10.68 2.18 2.69
CA LYS A 182 -11.83 2.46 3.55
C LYS A 182 -13.10 2.07 2.77
N PRO A 183 -13.77 0.96 3.09
CA PRO A 183 -14.93 0.51 2.31
C PRO A 183 -16.13 1.43 2.55
N GLN A 184 -16.95 1.62 1.51
CA GLN A 184 -18.28 2.21 1.72
C GLN A 184 -19.12 1.33 2.66
N PRO A 185 -20.11 1.89 3.37
CA PRO A 185 -20.99 1.11 4.26
C PRO A 185 -21.58 -0.12 3.59
N LYS A 186 -22.13 0.02 2.37
CA LYS A 186 -22.67 -1.10 1.59
C LYS A 186 -21.64 -2.21 1.32
N THR A 187 -20.39 -1.83 1.05
CA THR A 187 -19.30 -2.77 0.76
C THR A 187 -18.90 -3.50 2.03
N ARG A 188 -18.79 -2.78 3.15
CA ARG A 188 -18.50 -3.36 4.46
C ARG A 188 -19.57 -4.37 4.87
N ASP A 189 -20.83 -4.02 4.70
CA ASP A 189 -21.97 -4.89 5.07
C ASP A 189 -22.01 -6.14 4.18
N PHE A 190 -21.73 -5.99 2.88
CA PHE A 190 -21.59 -7.13 1.97
C PHE A 190 -20.48 -8.08 2.40
N LEU A 191 -19.29 -7.55 2.72
CA LEU A 191 -18.14 -8.35 3.16
C LEU A 191 -18.43 -9.09 4.47
N SER A 192 -19.07 -8.42 5.45
CA SER A 192 -19.44 -9.04 6.72
C SER A 192 -20.41 -10.20 6.53
N LYS A 193 -21.53 -9.95 5.81
CA LYS A 193 -22.54 -10.98 5.52
C LYS A 193 -21.98 -12.16 4.75
N TYR A 194 -21.08 -11.90 3.80
CA TYR A 194 -20.43 -12.97 3.05
C TYR A 194 -19.46 -13.78 3.91
N GLY A 195 -18.70 -13.11 4.79
CA GLY A 195 -17.83 -13.77 5.76
C GLY A 195 -18.58 -14.73 6.69
N GLU A 196 -19.73 -14.30 7.21
CA GLU A 196 -20.64 -15.15 8.00
C GLU A 196 -21.17 -16.32 7.17
N LYS A 197 -21.61 -16.06 5.93
CA LYS A 197 -22.15 -17.08 5.02
C LYS A 197 -21.16 -18.21 4.72
N ILE A 198 -19.87 -17.89 4.59
CA ILE A 198 -18.82 -18.89 4.32
C ILE A 198 -18.18 -19.46 5.59
N ASN A 199 -18.67 -19.05 6.77
CA ASN A 199 -18.09 -19.36 8.07
C ASN A 199 -16.58 -19.06 8.12
N PHE A 200 -16.19 -17.84 7.73
CA PHE A 200 -14.79 -17.42 7.66
C PHE A 200 -14.19 -17.28 9.07
N GLN A 201 -13.49 -18.32 9.53
CA GLN A 201 -12.96 -18.42 10.90
C GLN A 201 -11.49 -18.89 10.94
N LYS A 202 -10.78 -18.52 12.00
CA LYS A 202 -9.38 -18.92 12.24
C LYS A 202 -9.31 -20.34 12.86
N PRO A 203 -8.20 -21.07 12.69
CA PRO A 203 -7.05 -20.75 11.84
C PRO A 203 -7.36 -20.96 10.36
N ILE A 204 -6.88 -20.07 9.49
CA ILE A 204 -7.12 -20.12 8.04
C ILE A 204 -5.85 -19.75 7.28
N VAL A 205 -5.60 -20.43 6.17
CA VAL A 205 -4.52 -20.13 5.23
C VAL A 205 -5.14 -19.72 3.89
N GLY A 206 -4.83 -18.51 3.42
CA GLY A 206 -5.25 -18.05 2.10
C GLY A 206 -4.38 -18.68 1.01
N SER A 207 -5.00 -19.27 -0.02
CA SER A 207 -4.31 -19.77 -1.22
C SER A 207 -4.91 -19.12 -2.46
N GLY A 208 -4.14 -18.27 -3.13
CA GLY A 208 -4.52 -17.65 -4.40
C GLY A 208 -3.89 -18.41 -5.57
N ILE A 209 -4.71 -18.87 -6.51
CA ILE A 209 -4.23 -19.56 -7.72
C ILE A 209 -4.61 -18.73 -8.94
N ASN A 210 -3.60 -18.12 -9.56
CA ASN A 210 -3.77 -17.39 -10.82
C ASN A 210 -3.47 -18.34 -11.99
N ASN A 211 -4.52 -18.89 -12.61
CA ASN A 211 -4.41 -19.77 -13.79
C ASN A 211 -4.48 -19.01 -15.13
N LEU A 212 -4.65 -17.68 -15.10
CA LEU A 212 -4.66 -16.86 -16.30
C LEU A 212 -3.20 -16.68 -16.75
N VAL A 213 -2.85 -17.25 -17.91
CA VAL A 213 -1.53 -17.10 -18.52
C VAL A 213 -1.37 -15.64 -18.95
N VAL A 214 -0.53 -14.91 -18.22
CA VAL A 214 0.11 -13.67 -18.68
C VAL A 214 1.53 -14.11 -19.00
N ASP A 215 1.97 -13.92 -20.24
CA ASP A 215 3.25 -14.43 -20.78
C ASP A 215 4.44 -14.09 -19.87
N SER A 216 4.76 -14.96 -18.90
CA SER A 216 6.04 -15.19 -18.22
C SER A 216 5.88 -16.19 -17.04
N HIS A 217 6.20 -17.45 -17.35
CA HIS A 217 6.47 -18.59 -16.46
C HIS A 217 5.34 -19.44 -15.83
N SER A 218 5.53 -20.76 -16.02
CA SER A 218 4.97 -21.97 -15.39
C SER A 218 3.63 -21.89 -14.64
N VAL A 219 2.63 -22.60 -15.16
CA VAL A 219 1.38 -22.92 -14.44
C VAL A 219 1.68 -23.80 -13.22
N LEU A 220 1.52 -23.25 -12.02
CA LEU A 220 1.63 -24.00 -10.78
C LEU A 220 0.39 -24.89 -10.58
N LYS A 221 0.56 -26.22 -10.63
CA LYS A 221 -0.51 -27.16 -10.28
C LYS A 221 -0.83 -27.04 -8.79
N ARG A 222 -2.10 -27.22 -8.39
CA ARG A 222 -2.58 -27.17 -6.97
C ARG A 222 -1.65 -27.88 -5.96
N ARG A 223 -1.03 -28.99 -6.35
CA ARG A 223 -0.06 -29.75 -5.51
C ARG A 223 1.20 -28.97 -5.12
N HIS A 224 1.54 -27.88 -5.81
CA HIS A 224 2.74 -27.06 -5.54
C HIS A 224 2.53 -25.96 -4.50
N PHE A 225 1.29 -25.68 -4.11
CA PHE A 225 0.97 -24.68 -3.07
C PHE A 225 1.10 -25.24 -1.65
N VAL A 226 1.56 -26.49 -1.52
CA VAL A 226 2.04 -27.07 -0.26
C VAL A 226 3.51 -26.69 -0.13
N PHE A 227 3.76 -25.56 0.56
CA PHE A 227 5.03 -24.97 1.00
C PHE A 227 6.25 -25.08 0.07
N ARG A 228 6.60 -23.96 -0.56
CA ARG A 228 7.92 -23.77 -1.18
C ARG A 228 8.36 -22.30 -1.05
N ASP A 229 9.34 -22.04 -0.19
CA ASP A 229 9.94 -20.72 -0.01
C ASP A 229 10.96 -20.38 -1.10
N LYS A 230 10.97 -19.12 -1.53
CA LYS A 230 12.08 -18.49 -2.28
C LYS A 230 12.36 -17.13 -1.66
N HIS A 231 13.57 -16.95 -1.12
CA HIS A 231 14.08 -15.67 -0.63
C HIS A 231 15.00 -15.00 -1.66
N SER A 232 14.90 -13.68 -1.77
CA SER A 232 15.86 -12.79 -2.46
C SER A 232 15.92 -11.47 -1.68
N CYS A 233 17.12 -11.08 -1.25
CA CYS A 233 17.38 -9.84 -0.51
C CYS A 233 17.88 -8.76 -1.47
N SER A 234 17.36 -7.53 -1.37
CA SER A 234 17.77 -6.37 -2.20
C SER A 234 18.04 -5.15 -1.31
N THR A 235 19.04 -4.35 -1.70
CA THR A 235 19.58 -3.17 -1.00
C THR A 235 18.59 -1.98 -0.96
N ARG A 236 18.53 -1.27 0.17
CA ARG A 236 17.52 -0.23 0.53
C ARG A 236 18.02 1.20 0.28
N ASN A 237 17.16 2.09 -0.24
CA ASN A 237 17.36 3.54 -0.35
C ASN A 237 16.27 4.29 0.47
N SER A 238 16.60 5.42 1.12
CA SER A 238 15.68 6.28 1.91
C SER A 238 15.67 7.74 1.41
N PHE A 239 14.57 8.49 1.65
CA PHE A 239 14.44 9.90 1.23
C PHE A 239 13.88 10.81 2.33
N ASP A 240 14.35 12.06 2.34
CA ASP A 240 13.89 13.14 3.23
C ASP A 240 12.61 13.81 2.70
N ILE A 241 11.77 14.26 3.63
CA ILE A 241 10.64 15.15 3.37
C ILE A 241 11.00 16.47 4.05
N SER A 242 11.30 17.50 3.25
CA SER A 242 11.54 18.86 3.72
C SER A 242 10.25 19.55 4.14
#